data_AF-A0A261T3Q0-F1
#
_entry.id   AF-A0A261T3Q0-F1
#
_cell.length_a   1.000
_cell.length_b   1.000
_cell.length_c   1.000
_cell.angle_alpha   90.00
_cell.angle_beta   90.00
_cell.angle_gamma   90.00
#
_symmetry.space_group_name_H-M   'P 1'
#
loop_
_entity.id
_entity.type
_entity.pdbx_description
1 polymer ?
#
loop_
_entity_poly.entity_id
_entity_poly.type
_entity_poly.pdbx_seq_one_letter_code
_entity_poly.pdbx_strand_id
1 'polypeptide(L)' 'MKQSEFVRWLRAQGAAFRHGSRHLKVYLNGRQTTLPRHPSHEIGESLRLRILKQLGL' A
#
# COMPACT_ATOMS: atom_id res chain seq x y z
N MET A 1 -6.07 11.51 1.78
CA MET A 1 -4.60 11.46 2.01
C MET A 1 -3.90 11.07 0.73
N LYS A 2 -2.72 11.62 0.46
CA LYS A 2 -1.97 11.26 -0.75
C LYS A 2 -1.49 9.83 -0.67
N GLN A 3 -1.48 9.14 -1.80
CA GLN A 3 -0.99 7.77 -1.84
C GLN A 3 0.49 7.66 -1.40
N SER A 4 1.31 8.68 -1.70
CA SER A 4 2.68 8.77 -1.22
C SER A 4 2.81 8.80 0.31
N GLU A 5 1.88 9.48 1.01
CA GLU A 5 1.82 9.49 2.48
C GLU A 5 1.47 8.11 3.02
N PHE A 6 0.49 7.45 2.39
CA PHE A 6 0.11 6.09 2.77
C PHE A 6 1.25 5.09 2.58
N VAL A 7 2.03 5.21 1.49
CA VAL A 7 3.23 4.39 1.26
C VAL A 7 4.28 4.63 2.34
N ARG A 8 4.52 5.89 2.73
CA ARG A 8 5.46 6.23 3.82
C ARG A 8 4.99 5.62 5.14
N TRP A 9 3.70 5.71 5.45
CA TRP A 9 3.11 5.12 6.65
C TRP A 9 3.25 3.60 6.68
N LEU A 10 2.90 2.91 5.58
CA LEU A 10 3.09 1.46 5.46
C LEU A 10 4.55 1.04 5.61
N ARG A 11 5.48 1.82 5.04
CA ARG A 11 6.92 1.57 5.18
C ARG A 11 7.38 1.71 6.64
N ALA A 12 6.81 2.64 7.40
CA ALA A 12 7.06 2.78 8.84
C ALA A 12 6.51 1.61 9.67
N GLN A 13 5.46 0.93 9.19
CA GLN A 13 4.97 -0.33 9.78
C GLN A 13 5.83 -1.55 9.40
N GLY A 14 6.93 -1.36 8.67
CA GLY A 14 7.82 -2.44 8.23
C GLY A 14 7.41 -3.09 6.90
N ALA A 15 6.48 -2.49 6.14
CA ALA A 15 6.08 -3.06 4.86
C ALA A 15 7.19 -2.94 3.80
N ALA A 16 7.43 -4.03 3.07
CA ALA A 16 8.34 -4.08 1.94
C ALA A 16 7.59 -3.87 0.62
N PHE A 17 8.23 -3.19 -0.34
CA PHE A 17 7.62 -2.84 -1.62
C PHE A 17 8.42 -3.43 -2.77
N ARG A 18 7.74 -4.04 -3.75
CA ARG A 18 8.32 -4.51 -5.01
C ARG A 18 7.59 -3.91 -6.19
N HIS A 19 8.33 -3.52 -7.22
CA HIS A 19 7.76 -3.05 -8.47
C HIS A 19 7.21 -4.24 -9.28
N GLY A 20 5.91 -4.25 -9.54
CA GLY A 20 5.31 -5.07 -10.59
C GLY A 20 5.21 -4.29 -11.91
N SER A 21 4.73 -4.95 -12.96
CA SER A 21 4.54 -4.35 -14.29
C SER A 21 3.55 -3.18 -14.27
N ARG A 22 2.44 -3.30 -13.52
CA ARG A 22 1.40 -2.26 -13.40
C ARG A 22 1.29 -1.69 -11.99
N HIS A 23 1.22 -2.54 -10.97
CA HIS A 23 1.03 -2.16 -9.56
C HIS A 23 2.30 -2.38 -8.72
N LEU A 24 2.39 -1.64 -7.61
CA LEU A 24 3.32 -1.94 -6.52
C LEU A 24 2.79 -3.14 -5.74
N LYS A 25 3.64 -4.12 -5.48
CA LYS A 25 3.33 -5.20 -4.53
C LYS A 25 3.84 -4.79 -3.16
N VAL A 26 2.98 -4.90 -2.16
CA VAL A 26 3.28 -4.56 -0.76
C VAL A 26 3.25 -5.83 0.05
N TYR A 27 4.26 -6.05 0.87
CA TYR A 27 4.43 -7.23 1.71
C TYR A 27 4.59 -6.83 3.17
N LEU A 28 3.88 -7.48 4.08
CA LEU A 28 4.02 -7.28 5.52
C LEU A 28 3.68 -8.58 6.25
N ASN A 29 4.58 -9.06 7.12
CA ASN A 29 4.35 -10.25 7.98
C ASN A 29 3.82 -11.48 7.21
N GLY A 30 4.39 -11.77 6.03
CA GLY A 30 3.97 -12.89 5.17
C GLY A 30 2.67 -12.65 4.37
N ARG A 31 1.99 -11.51 4.59
CA ARG A 31 0.81 -11.09 3.81
C ARG A 31 1.22 -10.18 2.66
N GLN A 32 0.38 -10.13 1.63
CA GLN A 32 0.61 -9.28 0.46
C GLN A 32 -0.66 -8.56 0.00
N THR A 33 -0.45 -7.41 -0.63
CA THR A 33 -1.47 -6.71 -1.40
C THR A 33 -0.84 -5.99 -2.60
N THR A 34 -1.68 -5.38 -3.44
CA THR A 34 -1.26 -4.56 -4.56
C THR A 34 -1.78 -3.14 -4.42
N LEU A 35 -0.93 -2.17 -4.75
CA LEU A 35 -1.21 -0.75 -4.70
C LEU A 35 -1.03 -0.13 -6.11
N PRO A 36 -1.97 0.67 -6.62
CA PRO A 36 -1.80 1.40 -7.88
C PRO A 36 -0.63 2.41 -7.78
N ARG A 37 -0.11 2.92 -8.90
CA ARG A 37 1.05 3.83 -8.93
C ARG A 37 0.65 5.24 -9.32
N HIS A 38 -0.07 5.91 -8.43
CA HIS A 38 -0.50 7.31 -8.57
C HIS A 38 -0.11 8.10 -7.30
N PRO A 39 1.19 8.26 -7.01
CA PRO A 39 1.67 8.78 -5.71
C PRO A 39 1.17 10.19 -5.37
N SER A 40 0.83 10.98 -6.40
CA SER A 40 0.28 12.33 -6.27
C SER A 40 -1.23 12.37 -6.03
N HIS A 41 -1.95 11.29 -6.32
CA HIS A 41 -3.40 11.22 -6.16
C HIS A 41 -3.76 10.86 -4.72
N GLU A 42 -4.97 11.25 -4.32
CA GLU A 42 -5.53 10.77 -3.08
C GLU A 42 -5.88 9.28 -3.18
N ILE A 43 -5.59 8.53 -2.12
CA ILE A 43 -6.07 7.16 -2.00
C ILE A 43 -7.52 7.18 -1.52
N GLY A 44 -8.40 6.49 -2.23
CA GLY A 44 -9.79 6.29 -1.79
C GLY A 44 -9.84 5.49 -0.49
N GLU A 45 -10.72 5.88 0.43
CA GLU A 45 -10.79 5.27 1.77
C GLU A 45 -11.13 3.77 1.72
N SER A 46 -12.00 3.37 0.80
CA SER A 46 -12.34 1.96 0.58
C SER A 46 -11.12 1.11 0.18
N LEU A 47 -10.24 1.65 -0.68
CA LEU A 47 -9.00 0.99 -1.06
C LEU A 47 -8.02 0.94 0.10
N ARG A 48 -7.90 2.02 0.88
CA ARG A 48 -7.05 2.09 2.07
C ARG A 48 -7.44 1.01 3.08
N LEU A 49 -8.71 0.95 3.47
CA LEU A 49 -9.24 -0.04 4.40
C LEU A 49 -9.07 -1.48 3.91
N ARG A 50 -9.26 -1.71 2.61
CA ARG A 50 -9.03 -3.03 2.00
C ARG A 50 -7.57 -3.45 2.11
N ILE A 51 -6.63 -2.53 1.86
CA ILE A 51 -5.19 -2.80 1.98
C ILE A 51 -4.82 -3.13 3.42
N LEU A 52 -5.29 -2.35 4.40
CA LEU A 52 -5.04 -2.60 5.82
C LEU A 52 -5.52 -4.00 6.23
N LYS A 53 -6.78 -4.32 5.90
CA LYS A 53 -7.36 -5.64 6.17
C LYS A 53 -6.54 -6.78 5.55
N GLN A 54 -6.10 -6.62 4.29
CA GLN A 54 -5.28 -7.63 3.61
C GLN A 54 -3.90 -7.79 4.23
N LEU A 55 -3.30 -6.70 4.72
CA LEU A 55 -2.00 -6.71 5.40
C LEU A 55 -2.10 -7.09 6.88
N GLY A 56 -3.32 -7.22 7.44
CA GLY A 56 -3.52 -7.54 8.85
C GLY A 56 -3.23 -6.40 9.80
N LEU A 57 -3.44 -5.17 9.33
CA LEU A 57 -3.35 -3.94 10.10
C LEU A 57 -4.74 -3.40 10.41
#